data_AF-A0A3B4XF75-F1
#
_entry.id   AF-A0A3B4XF75-F1
#
_cell.length_a   1.000
_cell.length_b   1.000
_cell.length_c   1.000
_cell.angle_alpha   90.00
_cell.angle_beta   90.00
_cell.angle_gamma   90.00
#
_symmetry.space_group_name_H-M   'P 1'
#
loop_
_entity.id
_entity.type
_entity.pdbx_description
1 polymer ?
#
loop_
_entity_poly.entity_id
_entity_poly.type
_entity_poly.pdbx_seq_one_letter_code
_entity_poly.pdbx_strand_id
1 'polypeptide(L)'
;MFDINFLPPPSFTNLFDPPIIAQYIRIVPVVCRKACTLRMELVGCELNGCSEPMGMKSRLVSDRQITASSTFRTWGIEAFTWHPHYARLDKQGKTNAWTAASNNRSEWLQVDLQSPKKITGIITQGAKDFGSIQFVMAFKVAHSDDGQTWTIMKDETTKTDKVSPDETELIPLGNATQHYGKGHEEERKYQIEKTAPD
;
A
#
# COMPACT_ATOMS: atom_id res chain seq x y z
N MET A 1 12.49 -17.62 -19.78
CA MET A 1 12.28 -18.09 -18.40
C MET A 1 12.24 -16.85 -17.52
N PHE A 2 11.06 -16.43 -17.05
CA PHE A 2 10.97 -15.31 -16.12
C PHE A 2 11.47 -15.81 -14.77
N ASP A 3 12.59 -15.24 -14.31
CA ASP A 3 13.14 -15.53 -13.00
C ASP A 3 12.10 -15.14 -11.94
N ILE A 4 11.62 -16.12 -11.17
CA ILE A 4 10.62 -15.94 -10.10
C ILE A 4 11.06 -14.91 -9.04
N ASN A 5 12.36 -14.59 -8.98
CA ASN A 5 12.89 -13.53 -8.13
C ASN A 5 12.60 -12.12 -8.66
N PHE A 6 12.19 -11.96 -9.92
CA PHE A 6 12.06 -10.68 -10.60
C PHE A 6 10.63 -10.16 -10.77
N LEU A 7 9.61 -10.92 -10.36
CA LEU A 7 8.24 -10.40 -10.41
C LEU A 7 8.13 -9.18 -9.46
N PRO A 8 7.63 -8.03 -9.94
CA PRO A 8 7.40 -6.89 -9.08
C PRO A 8 6.38 -7.29 -8.00
N PRO A 9 6.51 -6.74 -6.77
CA PRO A 9 5.48 -6.91 -5.75
C PRO A 9 4.10 -6.59 -6.34
N PRO A 10 3.08 -7.42 -6.04
CA PRO A 10 1.72 -7.17 -6.50
C PRO A 10 1.24 -5.81 -6.02
N SER A 11 0.32 -5.21 -6.77
CA SER A 11 -0.41 -4.02 -6.38
C SER A 11 -1.84 -4.38 -6.00
N PHE A 12 -2.37 -3.65 -5.02
CA PHE A 12 -3.69 -3.86 -4.46
C PHE A 12 -4.48 -2.56 -4.51
N THR A 13 -5.77 -2.63 -4.85
CA THR A 13 -6.63 -1.46 -4.95
C THR A 13 -7.62 -1.43 -3.79
N ASN A 14 -7.66 -0.32 -3.06
CA ASN A 14 -8.64 -0.06 -2.01
C ASN A 14 -9.57 1.07 -2.46
N LEU A 15 -10.86 0.79 -2.64
CA LEU A 15 -11.85 1.79 -3.03
C LEU A 15 -12.57 2.36 -1.80
N PHE A 16 -12.88 3.65 -1.85
CA PHE A 16 -13.56 4.37 -0.79
C PHE A 16 -15.01 4.63 -1.16
N ASP A 17 -15.90 3.97 -0.42
CA ASP A 17 -17.32 4.28 -0.36
C ASP A 17 -17.65 4.66 1.11
N PRO A 18 -18.08 5.90 1.37
CA PRO A 18 -18.20 7.01 0.43
C PRO A 18 -16.82 7.60 0.03
N PRO A 19 -16.71 8.31 -1.11
CA PRO A 19 -15.48 9.00 -1.49
C PRO A 19 -15.05 10.06 -0.48
N ILE A 20 -13.74 10.28 -0.35
CA ILE A 20 -13.16 11.30 0.53
C ILE A 20 -13.03 12.60 -0.24
N ILE A 21 -13.46 13.73 0.34
CA ILE A 21 -13.14 15.06 -0.19
C ILE A 21 -12.15 15.69 0.78
N ALA A 22 -10.92 15.92 0.33
CA ALA A 22 -9.87 16.51 1.17
C ALA A 22 -8.71 17.08 0.33
N GLN A 23 -7.94 18.00 0.89
CA GLN A 23 -6.66 18.42 0.31
C GLN A 23 -5.51 17.48 0.72
N TYR A 24 -5.53 16.99 1.95
CA TYR A 24 -4.46 16.16 2.48
C TYR A 24 -4.97 14.75 2.78
N ILE A 25 -4.18 13.75 2.38
CA ILE A 25 -4.43 12.34 2.70
C ILE A 25 -3.20 11.77 3.41
N ARG A 26 -3.44 10.99 4.46
CA ARG A 26 -2.45 10.19 5.17
C ARG A 26 -2.80 8.71 5.11
N ILE A 27 -1.84 7.90 4.70
CA ILE A 27 -1.86 6.45 4.94
C ILE A 27 -1.18 6.19 6.27
N VAL A 28 -1.90 5.55 7.19
CA VAL A 28 -1.43 5.18 8.53
C VAL A 28 -1.30 3.65 8.59
N PRO A 29 -0.09 3.08 8.49
CA PRO A 29 0.11 1.64 8.56
C PRO A 29 -0.38 1.06 9.89
N VAL A 30 -1.12 -0.04 9.82
CA VAL A 30 -1.64 -0.76 11.00
C VAL A 30 -0.94 -2.09 11.18
N VAL A 31 -0.77 -2.85 10.10
CA VAL A 31 -0.09 -4.15 10.10
C VAL A 31 0.89 -4.20 8.93
N CYS A 32 2.13 -4.61 9.18
CA CYS A 32 3.20 -4.62 8.17
C CYS A 32 3.91 -5.96 8.16
N ARG A 33 4.33 -6.41 6.98
CA ARG A 33 5.17 -7.60 6.83
C ARG A 33 6.63 -7.18 6.70
N LYS A 34 7.47 -7.62 7.64
CA LYS A 34 8.90 -7.26 7.79
C LYS A 34 9.15 -5.77 8.06
N ALA A 35 8.69 -4.89 7.19
CA ALA A 35 8.74 -3.44 7.38
C ALA A 35 7.52 -2.75 6.75
N CYS A 36 7.10 -1.62 7.32
CA CYS A 36 6.06 -0.78 6.76
C CYS A 36 6.59 -0.04 5.54
N THR A 37 6.45 -0.68 4.37
CA THR A 37 7.00 -0.24 3.09
C THR A 37 5.90 -0.05 2.07
N LEU A 38 5.84 1.12 1.42
CA LEU A 38 4.74 1.51 0.54
C LEU A 38 5.21 2.23 -0.72
N ARG A 39 4.67 1.82 -1.85
CA ARG A 39 4.45 2.59 -3.07
C ARG A 39 2.95 2.74 -3.26
N MET A 40 2.48 3.88 -3.73
CA MET A 40 1.05 4.05 -3.94
C MET A 40 0.68 4.98 -5.11
N GLU A 41 -0.57 4.87 -5.54
CA GLU A 41 -1.26 5.81 -6.43
C GLU A 41 -2.62 6.15 -5.81
N LEU A 42 -2.96 7.43 -5.75
CA LEU A 42 -4.30 7.85 -5.34
C LEU A 42 -5.19 7.85 -6.58
N VAL A 43 -6.40 7.30 -6.45
CA VAL A 43 -7.42 7.29 -7.50
C VAL A 43 -8.52 8.26 -7.07
N GLY A 44 -8.88 9.17 -7.95
CA GLY A 44 -9.88 10.18 -7.62
C GLY A 44 -10.24 11.05 -8.81
N CYS A 45 -10.97 12.12 -8.55
CA CYS A 45 -11.33 13.10 -9.54
C CYS A 45 -11.20 14.52 -9.00
N GLU A 46 -11.08 15.46 -9.94
CA GLU A 46 -11.39 16.85 -9.65
C GLU A 46 -12.86 16.95 -9.24
N LEU A 47 -13.19 17.94 -8.40
CA LEU A 47 -14.58 18.16 -7.95
C LEU A 47 -15.56 18.38 -9.12
N ASN A 48 -15.03 18.72 -10.31
CA ASN A 48 -15.79 19.01 -11.53
C ASN A 48 -15.75 17.88 -12.59
N GLY A 49 -15.14 16.71 -12.35
CA GLY A 49 -15.19 15.58 -13.31
C GLY A 49 -14.09 14.50 -13.22
N CYS A 50 -14.53 13.25 -13.49
CA CYS A 50 -13.91 11.93 -13.80
C CYS A 50 -12.63 11.39 -13.11
N SER A 51 -12.63 10.06 -12.94
CA SER A 51 -11.64 9.23 -12.23
C SER A 51 -10.33 9.07 -12.99
N GLU A 52 -9.25 9.68 -12.48
CA GLU A 52 -7.90 9.56 -13.01
C GLU A 52 -6.89 9.31 -11.87
N PRO A 53 -5.73 8.71 -12.16
CA PRO A 53 -4.61 8.73 -11.23
C PRO A 53 -4.28 10.16 -10.82
N MET A 54 -4.23 10.44 -9.52
CA MET A 54 -4.04 11.80 -9.00
C MET A 54 -2.60 12.30 -9.12
N GLY A 55 -1.69 11.48 -9.64
CA GLY A 55 -0.40 11.95 -10.12
C GLY A 55 0.80 11.47 -9.33
N MET A 56 0.65 10.43 -8.52
CA MET A 56 1.77 9.84 -7.79
C MET A 56 2.76 9.20 -8.77
N LYS A 57 2.32 8.35 -9.70
CA LYS A 57 3.17 7.71 -10.71
C LYS A 57 3.61 8.68 -11.80
N SER A 58 2.71 9.53 -12.30
CA SER A 58 2.98 10.48 -13.38
C SER A 58 3.84 11.67 -12.95
N ARG A 59 4.03 11.87 -11.62
CA ARG A 59 4.74 13.02 -11.02
C ARG A 59 4.05 14.37 -11.14
N LEU A 60 2.75 14.40 -11.45
CA LEU A 60 1.95 15.63 -11.28
C LEU A 60 1.93 16.05 -9.79
N VAL A 61 1.91 15.08 -8.87
CA VAL A 61 2.26 15.33 -7.47
C VAL A 61 3.78 15.44 -7.37
N SER A 62 4.30 16.62 -7.03
CA SER A 62 5.74 16.85 -6.89
C SER A 62 6.33 16.17 -5.64
N ASP A 63 7.65 15.96 -5.61
CA ASP A 63 8.31 15.30 -4.47
C ASP A 63 8.11 16.04 -3.14
N ARG A 64 7.98 17.38 -3.20
CA ARG A 64 7.77 18.23 -2.01
C ARG A 64 6.39 18.07 -1.38
N GLN A 65 5.42 17.56 -2.14
CA GLN A 65 4.06 17.30 -1.66
C GLN A 65 3.95 15.97 -0.91
N ILE A 66 5.01 15.17 -0.89
CA ILE A 66 5.00 13.84 -0.27
C ILE A 66 5.92 13.87 0.95
N THR A 67 5.33 13.79 2.14
CA THR A 67 6.04 13.82 3.42
C THR A 67 5.68 12.60 4.27
N ALA A 68 6.46 12.32 5.31
CA ALA A 68 6.19 11.20 6.21
C ALA A 68 6.60 11.53 7.64
N SER A 69 6.08 10.77 8.59
CA SER A 69 6.49 10.77 10.01
C SER A 69 7.96 10.46 10.18
N SER A 70 8.47 9.50 9.42
CA SER A 70 9.84 9.01 9.52
C SER A 70 10.28 8.33 8.22
N THR A 71 11.55 7.93 8.17
CA THR A 71 12.13 7.26 7.01
C THR A 71 13.25 6.32 7.43
N PHE A 72 13.24 5.11 6.88
CA PHE A 72 14.30 4.12 7.08
C PHE A 72 15.54 4.44 6.23
N ARG A 73 16.71 4.22 6.82
CA ARG A 73 18.03 4.45 6.21
C ARG A 73 18.83 3.17 6.28
N THR A 74 19.05 2.52 5.14
CA THR A 74 19.86 1.30 5.11
C THR A 74 21.31 1.63 5.48
N TRP A 75 21.81 1.02 6.56
CA TRP A 75 23.13 1.28 7.15
C TRP A 75 23.41 2.76 7.49
N GLY A 76 22.38 3.59 7.64
CA GLY A 76 22.55 5.03 7.87
C GLY A 76 23.06 5.83 6.67
N ILE A 77 23.15 5.23 5.47
CA ILE A 77 23.71 5.86 4.27
C ILE A 77 22.61 6.58 3.49
N GLU A 78 22.81 7.87 3.17
CA GLU A 78 21.78 8.68 2.48
C GLU A 78 21.40 8.14 1.10
N ALA A 79 22.38 7.64 0.35
CA ALA A 79 22.13 7.01 -0.96
C ALA A 79 21.22 5.77 -0.89
N PHE A 80 21.04 5.18 0.30
CA PHE A 80 20.17 4.03 0.57
C PHE A 80 19.02 4.37 1.52
N THR A 81 18.60 5.63 1.52
CA THR A 81 17.42 6.11 2.26
C THR A 81 16.13 5.85 1.48
N TRP A 82 15.09 5.38 2.18
CA TRP A 82 13.77 5.04 1.63
C TRP A 82 12.80 6.23 1.75
N HIS A 83 13.13 7.34 1.08
CA HIS A 83 12.44 8.62 1.23
C HIS A 83 10.93 8.58 0.90
N PRO A 84 10.12 9.47 1.50
CA PRO A 84 8.68 9.54 1.26
C PRO A 84 8.32 9.73 -0.23
N HIS A 85 9.04 10.60 -0.94
CA HIS A 85 8.80 10.85 -2.36
C HIS A 85 9.10 9.66 -3.29
N TYR A 86 9.63 8.55 -2.76
CA TYR A 86 9.77 7.28 -3.47
C TYR A 86 8.52 6.42 -3.41
N ALA A 87 7.48 6.79 -2.65
CA ALA A 87 6.22 6.07 -2.52
C ALA A 87 5.31 6.15 -3.76
N ARG A 88 5.88 6.01 -4.95
CA ARG A 88 5.18 6.12 -6.24
C ARG A 88 5.02 4.74 -6.86
N LEU A 89 3.82 4.43 -7.33
CA LEU A 89 3.52 3.15 -7.98
C LEU A 89 4.52 2.83 -9.11
N ASP A 90 4.98 1.58 -9.18
CA ASP A 90 5.94 1.06 -10.15
C ASP A 90 7.30 1.77 -10.22
N LYS A 91 7.64 2.56 -9.20
CA LYS A 91 8.98 3.15 -9.11
C LYS A 91 10.05 2.05 -9.13
N GLN A 92 11.09 2.29 -9.93
CA GLN A 92 12.25 1.44 -10.10
C GLN A 92 13.47 1.99 -9.34
N GLY A 93 14.50 1.15 -9.20
CA GLY A 93 15.76 1.47 -8.52
C GLY A 93 16.02 0.60 -7.30
N LYS A 94 17.20 0.75 -6.69
CA LYS A 94 17.60 0.01 -5.48
C LYS A 94 16.76 0.41 -4.26
N THR A 95 16.54 1.72 -4.09
CA THR A 95 15.56 2.30 -3.18
C THR A 95 14.41 2.88 -3.99
N ASN A 96 13.26 2.23 -3.89
CA ASN A 96 12.14 2.48 -4.79
C ASN A 96 10.79 2.62 -4.10
N ALA A 97 10.77 2.67 -2.77
CA ALA A 97 9.56 2.89 -1.99
C ALA A 97 9.86 3.82 -0.81
N TRP A 98 8.81 4.24 -0.12
CA TRP A 98 8.96 4.76 1.24
C TRP A 98 8.93 3.59 2.23
N THR A 99 9.80 3.66 3.24
CA THR A 99 9.77 2.75 4.39
C THR A 99 9.87 3.56 5.66
N ALA A 100 8.96 3.34 6.60
CA ALA A 100 9.01 3.99 7.91
C ALA A 100 10.26 3.55 8.71
N ALA A 101 10.81 4.44 9.53
CA ALA A 101 11.94 4.11 10.40
C ALA A 101 11.60 3.05 11.45
N SER A 102 10.32 2.95 11.83
CA SER A 102 9.82 1.95 12.76
C SER A 102 8.50 1.34 12.27
N ASN A 103 8.14 0.16 12.78
CA ASN A 103 6.90 -0.54 12.40
C ASN A 103 5.80 -0.32 13.45
N ASN A 104 5.52 0.93 13.79
CA ASN A 104 4.52 1.26 14.81
C ASN A 104 3.32 2.03 14.23
N ARG A 105 2.25 2.15 15.01
CA ARG A 105 0.98 2.75 14.58
C ARG A 105 0.97 4.30 14.59
N SER A 106 2.09 4.93 14.92
CA SER A 106 2.26 6.39 14.85
C SER A 106 2.86 6.86 13.53
N GLU A 107 3.27 5.93 12.68
CA GLU A 107 3.84 6.24 11.37
C GLU A 107 2.75 6.65 10.37
N TRP A 108 3.11 7.56 9.46
CA TRP A 108 2.23 8.00 8.38
C TRP A 108 3.03 8.45 7.16
N LEU A 109 2.43 8.25 5.98
CA LEU A 109 2.83 8.88 4.72
C LEU A 109 1.72 9.85 4.31
N GLN A 110 2.09 11.10 4.04
CA GLN A 110 1.19 12.19 3.70
C GLN A 110 1.39 12.63 2.26
N VAL A 111 0.28 12.95 1.60
CA VAL A 111 0.25 13.62 0.30
C VAL A 111 -0.57 14.91 0.42
N ASP A 112 0.03 16.03 0.01
CA ASP A 112 -0.63 17.31 -0.18
C ASP A 112 -1.06 17.46 -1.66
N LEU A 113 -2.37 17.54 -1.90
CA LEU A 113 -2.94 17.67 -3.25
C LEU A 113 -3.05 19.12 -3.72
N GLN A 114 -2.56 20.09 -2.93
CA GLN A 114 -2.60 21.56 -3.12
C GLN A 114 -4.01 22.19 -3.15
N SER A 115 -5.03 21.44 -3.55
CA SER A 115 -6.43 21.82 -3.46
C SER A 115 -7.28 20.62 -3.06
N PRO A 116 -8.48 20.81 -2.50
CA PRO A 116 -9.39 19.71 -2.22
C PRO A 116 -9.71 18.91 -3.48
N LYS A 117 -9.59 17.58 -3.39
CA LYS A 117 -9.92 16.62 -4.46
C LYS A 117 -10.87 15.56 -3.92
N LYS A 118 -11.60 14.91 -4.82
CA LYS A 118 -12.44 13.77 -4.48
C LYS A 118 -11.65 12.48 -4.68
N ILE A 119 -11.17 11.88 -3.60
CA ILE A 119 -10.41 10.64 -3.60
C ILE A 119 -11.37 9.45 -3.47
N THR A 120 -11.36 8.58 -4.47
CA THR A 120 -12.24 7.41 -4.58
C THR A 120 -11.52 6.11 -4.26
N GLY A 121 -10.20 6.12 -4.14
CA GLY A 121 -9.44 4.94 -3.74
C GLY A 121 -7.94 5.15 -3.73
N ILE A 122 -7.21 4.10 -3.35
CA ILE A 122 -5.75 4.07 -3.28
C ILE A 122 -5.27 2.71 -3.78
N ILE A 123 -4.30 2.72 -4.70
CA ILE A 123 -3.57 1.54 -5.11
C ILE A 123 -2.27 1.49 -4.29
N THR A 124 -2.01 0.40 -3.59
CA THR A 124 -0.78 0.18 -2.80
C THR A 124 0.09 -0.89 -3.45
N GLN A 125 1.40 -0.83 -3.23
CA GLN A 125 2.36 -1.79 -3.75
C GLN A 125 3.57 -1.87 -2.80
N GLY A 126 4.00 -3.07 -2.43
CA GLY A 126 5.18 -3.28 -1.58
C GLY A 126 6.51 -3.01 -2.28
N ALA A 127 7.63 -3.38 -1.66
CA ALA A 127 8.97 -3.38 -2.28
C ALA A 127 9.75 -4.66 -1.93
N LYS A 128 10.93 -4.80 -2.53
CA LYS A 128 11.90 -5.84 -2.19
C LYS A 128 13.16 -5.15 -1.66
N ASP A 129 13.61 -5.55 -0.48
CA ASP A 129 14.87 -5.12 0.12
C ASP A 129 15.76 -6.36 0.31
N PHE A 130 16.92 -6.39 -0.36
CA PHE A 130 17.82 -7.58 -0.42
C PHE A 130 17.08 -8.92 -0.64
N GLY A 131 16.15 -8.95 -1.59
CA GLY A 131 15.34 -10.14 -1.91
C GLY A 131 14.18 -10.41 -0.94
N SER A 132 14.09 -9.70 0.18
CA SER A 132 12.97 -9.78 1.12
C SER A 132 11.84 -8.86 0.71
N ILE A 133 10.66 -9.44 0.47
CA ILE A 133 9.43 -8.67 0.21
C ILE A 133 8.98 -7.96 1.49
N GLN A 134 8.68 -6.66 1.40
CA GLN A 134 8.17 -5.81 2.49
C GLN A 134 6.95 -5.03 2.00
N PHE A 135 5.90 -4.94 2.82
CA PHE A 135 4.67 -4.24 2.48
C PHE A 135 3.80 -3.93 3.71
N VAL A 136 2.88 -2.97 3.54
CA VAL A 136 1.83 -2.63 4.50
C VAL A 136 0.61 -3.50 4.22
N MET A 137 0.32 -4.47 5.09
CA MET A 137 -0.80 -5.42 4.94
C MET A 137 -2.16 -4.78 5.23
N ALA A 138 -2.19 -3.86 6.18
CA ALA A 138 -3.41 -3.14 6.52
C ALA A 138 -3.08 -1.71 6.95
N PHE A 139 -3.94 -0.76 6.57
CA PHE A 139 -3.77 0.65 6.88
C PHE A 139 -5.11 1.33 7.19
N LYS A 140 -5.03 2.47 7.85
CA LYS A 140 -6.11 3.45 7.97
C LYS A 140 -5.83 4.63 7.06
N VAL A 141 -6.88 5.34 6.69
CA VAL A 141 -6.78 6.59 5.92
C VAL A 141 -7.23 7.74 6.81
N ALA A 142 -6.36 8.72 6.98
CA ALA A 142 -6.69 9.99 7.60
C ALA A 142 -6.73 11.10 6.53
N HIS A 143 -7.61 12.07 6.70
CA HIS A 143 -7.77 13.18 5.76
C HIS A 143 -7.89 14.51 6.51
N SER A 144 -7.54 15.59 5.82
CA SER A 144 -7.51 16.95 6.38
C SER A 144 -7.67 17.99 5.26
N ASP A 145 -8.20 19.16 5.63
CA ASP A 145 -8.29 20.34 4.76
C ASP A 145 -7.26 21.42 5.11
N ASP A 146 -6.68 21.37 6.31
CA ASP A 146 -5.73 22.38 6.83
C ASP A 146 -4.32 21.82 7.08
N GLY A 147 -4.13 20.50 6.94
CA GLY A 147 -2.89 19.78 7.22
C GLY A 147 -2.57 19.63 8.71
N GLN A 148 -3.42 20.15 9.61
CA GLN A 148 -3.20 20.21 11.05
C GLN A 148 -4.19 19.33 11.81
N THR A 149 -5.47 19.41 11.46
CA THR A 149 -6.55 18.65 12.06
C THR A 149 -6.89 17.47 11.17
N TRP A 150 -6.83 16.26 11.73
CA TRP A 150 -6.94 15.02 10.96
C TRP A 150 -8.15 14.20 11.39
N THR A 151 -8.93 13.75 10.41
CA THR A 151 -10.06 12.85 10.62
C THR A 151 -9.74 11.49 10.04
N ILE A 152 -9.84 10.44 10.85
CA ILE A 152 -9.70 9.05 10.37
C ILE A 152 -11.01 8.62 9.72
N MET A 153 -10.92 7.98 8.55
CA MET A 153 -12.03 7.32 7.88
C MET A 153 -12.71 6.32 8.81
N LYS A 154 -14.03 6.36 8.89
CA LYS A 154 -14.82 5.46 9.74
C LYS A 154 -15.65 4.49 8.91
N ASP A 155 -15.89 3.31 9.47
CA ASP A 155 -16.85 2.37 8.92
C ASP A 155 -18.27 2.93 9.10
N GLU A 156 -19.09 2.87 8.05
CA GLU A 156 -20.44 3.46 8.08
C GLU A 156 -21.36 2.74 9.07
N THR A 157 -21.17 1.44 9.27
CA THR A 157 -22.02 0.60 10.11
C THR A 157 -21.57 0.67 11.56
N THR A 158 -20.29 0.40 11.83
CA THR A 158 -19.79 0.27 13.21
C THR A 158 -19.36 1.62 13.82
N LYS A 159 -19.17 2.66 13.01
CA LYS A 159 -18.63 3.98 13.42
C LYS A 159 -17.24 3.93 14.04
N THR A 160 -16.53 2.80 13.92
CA THR A 160 -15.13 2.64 14.32
C THR A 160 -14.21 3.04 13.16
N ASP A 161 -12.91 3.22 13.43
CA ASP A 161 -11.92 3.47 12.37
C ASP A 161 -11.96 2.37 11.31
N LYS A 162 -12.10 2.77 10.04
CA LYS A 162 -12.08 1.88 8.88
C LYS A 162 -10.64 1.45 8.62
N VAL A 163 -10.40 0.16 8.66
CA VAL A 163 -9.14 -0.48 8.29
C VAL A 163 -9.31 -1.05 6.89
N SER A 164 -8.29 -0.95 6.04
CA SER A 164 -8.30 -1.61 4.74
C SER A 164 -8.53 -3.12 4.89
N PRO A 165 -9.22 -3.78 3.96
CA PRO A 165 -9.25 -5.25 3.90
C PRO A 165 -7.82 -5.82 3.88
N ASP A 166 -7.67 -7.05 4.37
CA ASP A 166 -6.39 -7.76 4.26
C ASP A 166 -6.04 -7.94 2.78
N GLU A 167 -4.76 -7.78 2.44
CA GLU A 167 -4.27 -7.94 1.07
C GLU A 167 -4.50 -9.36 0.52
N THR A 168 -4.75 -10.36 1.38
CA THR A 168 -5.17 -11.70 0.97
C THR A 168 -6.59 -11.74 0.36
N GLU A 169 -7.38 -10.69 0.54
CA GLU A 169 -8.74 -10.54 0.00
C GLU A 169 -8.78 -9.59 -1.23
N LEU A 170 -7.66 -8.95 -1.58
CA LEU A 170 -7.59 -7.98 -2.69
C LEU A 170 -7.07 -8.64 -3.97
N ILE A 171 -7.84 -8.53 -5.05
CA ILE A 171 -7.51 -9.09 -6.38
C ILE A 171 -6.23 -8.40 -6.89
N PRO A 172 -5.12 -9.12 -7.13
CA PRO A 172 -3.93 -8.54 -7.75
C PRO A 172 -4.28 -8.00 -9.13
N LEU A 173 -3.90 -6.75 -9.42
CA LEU A 173 -4.00 -6.22 -10.78
C LEU A 173 -2.94 -6.87 -11.67
N GLY A 174 -3.31 -7.99 -12.29
CA GLY A 174 -2.50 -8.71 -13.26
C GLY A 174 -2.95 -10.16 -13.39
N ASN A 175 -3.68 -10.48 -14.45
CA ASN A 175 -4.06 -11.86 -14.75
C ASN A 175 -2.82 -12.75 -14.89
N ALA A 176 -2.58 -13.60 -13.89
CA ALA A 176 -2.40 -15.03 -14.05
C ALA A 176 -2.64 -15.68 -12.69
N THR A 177 -3.65 -16.56 -12.65
CA THR A 177 -3.88 -17.54 -11.61
C THR A 177 -2.56 -18.20 -11.21
N GLN A 178 -2.02 -17.83 -10.05
CA GLN A 178 -1.22 -18.73 -9.25
C GLN A 178 -1.90 -18.81 -7.90
N HIS A 179 -2.55 -19.95 -7.69
CA HIS A 179 -2.93 -20.44 -6.38
C HIS A 179 -1.74 -20.24 -5.42
N TYR A 180 -1.81 -19.19 -4.60
CA TYR A 180 -0.97 -19.10 -3.43
C TYR A 180 -1.45 -20.21 -2.48
N GLY A 181 -0.61 -21.24 -2.35
CA GLY A 181 -0.96 -22.54 -1.82
C GLY A 181 -1.72 -22.50 -0.50
N LYS A 182 -2.95 -23.05 -0.55
CA LYS A 182 -3.62 -23.72 0.56
C LYS A 182 -4.12 -25.13 0.16
N GLY A 183 -3.57 -25.71 -0.92
CA GLY A 183 -4.03 -26.98 -1.50
C GLY A 183 -3.09 -28.19 -1.35
N HIS A 184 -1.80 -28.01 -1.00
CA HIS A 184 -0.83 -29.12 -1.04
C HIS A 184 -0.56 -29.81 0.31
N GLU A 185 -1.29 -29.44 1.37
CA GLU A 185 -1.20 -30.09 2.68
C GLU A 185 -2.44 -30.94 3.01
N GLU A 186 -3.61 -30.65 2.41
CA GLU A 186 -4.81 -31.50 2.56
C GLU A 186 -4.83 -32.70 1.60
N GLU A 187 -4.33 -32.56 0.35
CA GLU A 187 -4.28 -33.70 -0.58
C GLU A 187 -3.30 -34.80 -0.15
N ARG A 188 -2.25 -34.45 0.62
CA ARG A 188 -1.34 -35.45 1.21
C ARG A 188 -1.98 -36.22 2.36
N LYS A 189 -2.95 -35.65 3.09
CA LYS A 189 -3.70 -36.39 4.11
C LYS A 189 -4.68 -37.37 3.49
N TYR A 190 -5.32 -36.99 2.38
CA TYR A 190 -6.32 -37.83 1.72
C TYR A 190 -5.73 -39.01 0.92
N GLN A 191 -4.48 -38.92 0.46
CA GLN A 191 -3.81 -40.05 -0.22
C GLN A 191 -3.11 -41.03 0.73
N ILE A 192 -2.71 -40.61 1.93
CA ILE A 192 -2.06 -41.53 2.90
C ILE A 192 -3.08 -42.52 3.50
N GLU A 193 -4.34 -42.13 3.69
CA GLU A 193 -5.39 -43.01 4.22
C GLU A 193 -5.89 -44.09 3.23
N LYS A 194 -5.59 -43.98 1.93
CA LYS A 194 -6.03 -44.96 0.91
C LYS A 194 -4.97 -45.99 0.48
N THR A 195 -3.79 -45.98 1.12
CA THR A 195 -2.70 -46.91 0.79
C THR A 195 -2.23 -47.78 1.97
N ALA A 196 -2.99 -47.82 3.06
CA ALA A 196 -2.80 -48.86 4.08
C ALA A 196 -3.42 -50.18 3.56
N PRO A 197 -2.65 -51.25 3.35
CA PRO A 197 -3.22 -52.58 3.10
C PRO A 197 -3.82 -53.13 4.40
N ASP A 198 -4.91 -53.90 4.26
CA ASP A 198 -5.54 -54.70 5.31
C ASP A 198 -4.57 -55.68 5.99
#